data_AF-A0A7J4JIT0-F1
#
_entry.id   AF-A0A7J4JIT0-F1
#
_cell.length_a   1.000
_cell.length_b   1.000
_cell.length_c   1.000
_cell.angle_alpha   90.00
_cell.angle_beta   90.00
_cell.angle_gamma   90.00
#
_symmetry.space_group_name_H-M   'P 1'
#
loop_
_entity.id
_entity.type
_entity.pdbx_description
1 polymer ?
#
loop_
_entity_poly.entity_id
_entity_poly.type
_entity_poly.pdbx_seq_one_letter_code
_entity_poly.pdbx_strand_id
1 'polypeptide(L)'
;MTEINTYAMPFRRRREERTNYKKRLALLKSGKLRLVVRKTNNNSIVQVVKYAQAGDECLVVAQSGELRKLGWTRHTGNLPAAYLTGYLCGKKAKKQSLLEAVLDIGLLTPVHGST
;
A
#
# COMPACT_ATOMS: atom_id res chain seq x y z
N MET A 1 8.53 -25.49 40.51
CA MET A 1 8.28 -25.87 39.10
C MET A 1 8.07 -24.59 38.32
N THR A 2 9.02 -24.18 37.49
CA THR A 2 8.91 -22.99 36.65
C THR A 2 7.98 -23.31 35.47
N GLU A 3 6.85 -22.62 35.37
CA GLU A 3 5.97 -22.72 34.21
C GLU A 3 6.69 -22.23 32.95
N ILE A 4 7.00 -23.14 32.04
CA ILE A 4 7.53 -22.80 30.71
C ILE A 4 6.31 -22.51 29.82
N ASN A 5 6.05 -21.22 29.58
CA ASN A 5 4.99 -20.81 28.67
C ASN A 5 5.37 -21.18 27.22
N THR A 6 4.67 -22.16 26.66
CA THR A 6 4.88 -22.70 25.30
C THR A 6 4.18 -21.90 24.20
N TYR A 7 3.45 -20.83 24.55
CA TYR A 7 2.65 -20.09 23.60
C TYR A 7 3.49 -19.18 22.69
N ALA A 8 3.48 -19.50 21.39
CA ALA A 8 4.12 -18.69 20.37
C ALA A 8 3.23 -17.50 19.98
N MET A 9 3.57 -16.30 20.49
CA MET A 9 2.86 -15.07 20.17
C MET A 9 2.97 -14.73 18.67
N PRO A 10 1.85 -14.45 17.98
CA PRO A 10 1.89 -13.95 16.62
C PRO A 10 2.59 -12.58 16.52
N PHE A 11 3.20 -12.29 15.37
CA PHE A 11 3.84 -11.00 15.12
C PHE A 11 2.88 -9.82 15.33
N ARG A 12 3.41 -8.67 15.76
CA ARG A 12 2.62 -7.45 16.06
C ARG A 12 1.60 -7.10 14.96
N ARG A 13 2.03 -7.00 13.69
CA ARG A 13 1.12 -6.62 12.59
C ARG A 13 0.11 -7.71 12.20
N ARG A 14 0.34 -8.96 12.62
CA ARG A 14 -0.63 -10.04 12.48
C ARG A 14 -1.75 -9.87 13.51
N ARG A 15 -1.40 -9.50 14.74
CA ARG A 15 -2.36 -9.18 15.81
C ARG A 15 -3.18 -7.92 15.52
N GLU A 16 -2.55 -6.92 14.91
CA GLU A 16 -3.25 -5.69 14.46
C GLU A 16 -4.08 -5.89 13.17
N GLU A 17 -4.06 -7.08 12.57
CA GLU A 17 -4.75 -7.37 11.30
C GLU A 17 -4.41 -6.37 10.19
N ARG A 18 -3.14 -5.94 10.11
CA ARG A 18 -2.69 -4.96 9.10
C ARG A 18 -1.92 -5.60 7.96
N THR A 19 -1.43 -6.82 8.13
CA THR A 19 -0.52 -7.45 7.17
C THR A 19 -0.78 -8.94 7.03
N ASN A 20 -0.93 -9.38 5.79
CA ASN A 20 -0.86 -10.79 5.43
C ASN A 20 0.59 -11.15 5.07
N TYR A 21 1.29 -11.82 5.99
CA TYR A 21 2.69 -12.19 5.80
C TYR A 21 2.92 -13.17 4.64
N LYS A 22 1.97 -14.08 4.34
CA LYS A 22 2.08 -14.99 3.19
C LYS A 22 2.05 -14.22 1.88
N LYS A 23 1.07 -13.32 1.71
CA LYS A 23 0.99 -12.44 0.52
C LYS A 23 2.22 -11.53 0.42
N ARG A 24 2.64 -10.92 1.52
CA ARG A 24 3.83 -10.05 1.56
C ARG A 24 5.09 -10.79 1.12
N LEU A 25 5.32 -12.01 1.62
CA LEU A 25 6.47 -12.82 1.24
C LEU A 25 6.47 -13.09 -0.28
N ALA A 26 5.32 -13.48 -0.84
CA ALA A 26 5.21 -13.72 -2.28
C ALA A 26 5.54 -12.48 -3.13
N LEU A 27 5.10 -11.29 -2.70
CA LEU A 27 5.43 -10.02 -3.37
C LEU A 27 6.92 -9.68 -3.28
N LEU A 28 7.54 -9.87 -2.11
CA LEU A 28 8.96 -9.57 -1.89
C LEU A 28 9.90 -10.47 -2.69
N LYS A 29 9.49 -11.71 -3.02
CA LYS A 29 10.28 -12.61 -3.88
C LYS A 29 10.55 -12.04 -5.27
N SER A 30 9.74 -11.10 -5.75
CA SER A 30 9.96 -10.46 -7.05
C SER A 30 11.20 -9.55 -7.09
N GLY A 31 11.71 -9.10 -5.93
CA GLY A 31 12.80 -8.13 -5.86
C GLY A 31 12.45 -6.72 -6.36
N LYS A 32 11.22 -6.51 -6.85
CA LYS A 32 10.74 -5.22 -7.38
C LYS A 32 10.17 -4.33 -6.28
N LEU A 33 10.02 -3.04 -6.59
CA LEU A 33 9.30 -2.10 -5.74
C LEU A 33 7.84 -2.53 -5.58
N ARG A 34 7.21 -2.17 -4.46
CA ARG A 34 5.80 -2.45 -4.21
C ARG A 34 4.97 -1.19 -4.36
N LEU A 35 3.93 -1.25 -5.18
CA LEU A 35 2.89 -0.24 -5.26
C LEU A 35 1.82 -0.59 -4.21
N VAL A 36 1.98 -0.04 -3.01
CA VAL A 36 1.06 -0.26 -1.89
C VAL A 36 -0.16 0.62 -2.09
N VAL A 37 -1.31 -0.02 -2.33
CA VAL A 37 -2.60 0.65 -2.47
C VAL A 37 -3.45 0.37 -1.24
N ARG A 38 -3.92 1.43 -0.58
CA ARG A 38 -4.79 1.34 0.60
C ARG A 38 -5.99 2.25 0.40
N LYS A 39 -7.16 1.69 0.63
CA LYS A 39 -8.43 2.41 0.61
C LYS A 39 -8.89 2.68 2.03
N THR A 40 -9.43 3.86 2.23
CA THR A 40 -10.20 4.26 3.42
C THR A 40 -11.61 4.61 2.97
N ASN A 41 -12.51 4.90 3.91
CA ASN A 41 -13.91 5.23 3.57
C ASN A 41 -14.02 6.40 2.58
N ASN A 42 -13.17 7.41 2.69
CA ASN A 42 -13.26 8.65 1.91
C ASN A 42 -12.03 8.97 1.07
N ASN A 43 -10.94 8.21 1.20
CA ASN A 43 -9.68 8.49 0.52
C ASN A 43 -9.00 7.21 0.00
N SER A 44 -8.22 7.37 -1.06
CA SER A 44 -7.31 6.36 -1.58
C SER A 44 -5.86 6.83 -1.38
N ILE A 45 -5.01 5.92 -0.93
CA ILE A 45 -3.61 6.16 -0.65
C ILE A 45 -2.80 5.20 -1.52
N VAL A 46 -1.87 5.74 -2.30
CA VAL A 46 -0.97 4.99 -3.16
C VAL A 46 0.47 5.34 -2.81
N GLN A 47 1.29 4.32 -2.59
CA GLN A 47 2.67 4.50 -2.17
C GLN A 47 3.58 3.57 -2.98
N VAL A 48 4.77 4.07 -3.35
CA VAL A 48 5.84 3.25 -3.89
C VAL A 48 6.82 2.97 -2.77
N VAL A 49 6.95 1.69 -2.43
CA VAL A 49 7.67 1.23 -1.24
C VAL A 49 8.79 0.28 -1.64
N LYS A 50 9.99 0.58 -1.16
CA LYS A 50 11.17 -0.29 -1.24
C LYS A 50 11.31 -1.07 0.07
N TYR A 51 11.71 -2.32 -0.03
CA TYR A 51 12.04 -3.12 1.15
C TYR A 51 13.46 -2.79 1.62
N ALA A 52 13.63 -2.52 2.91
CA ALA A 52 14.92 -2.54 3.58
C ALA A 52 14.83 -3.38 4.87
N GLN A 53 15.97 -3.89 5.34
CA GLN A 53 16.02 -4.82 6.47
C GLN A 53 15.57 -4.16 7.79
N ALA A 54 15.88 -2.87 7.97
CA ALA A 54 15.45 -2.10 9.13
C ALA A 54 13.96 -1.70 9.08
N GLY A 55 13.36 -1.66 7.89
CA GLY A 55 12.00 -1.20 7.67
C GLY A 55 11.71 -0.91 6.20
N ASP A 56 10.44 -0.77 5.86
CA ASP A 56 10.05 -0.38 4.50
C ASP A 56 10.34 1.11 4.27
N GLU A 57 10.99 1.45 3.15
CA GLU A 57 11.28 2.82 2.73
C GLU A 57 10.21 3.31 1.74
N CYS A 58 9.53 4.41 2.07
CA CYS A 58 8.56 5.03 1.18
C CYS A 58 9.26 6.04 0.25
N LEU A 59 9.32 5.74 -1.05
CA LEU A 59 9.96 6.60 -2.05
C LEU A 59 9.00 7.69 -2.54
N VAL A 60 7.75 7.31 -2.80
CA VAL A 60 6.71 8.19 -3.33
C VAL A 60 5.40 7.93 -2.61
N VAL A 61 4.67 9.01 -2.32
CA VAL A 61 3.32 8.97 -1.75
C VAL A 61 2.39 9.85 -2.58
N ALA A 62 1.18 9.34 -2.80
CA ALA A 62 0.06 10.06 -3.37
C ALA A 62 -1.20 9.76 -2.57
N GLN A 63 -1.92 10.80 -2.20
CA GLN A 63 -3.23 10.68 -1.55
C GLN A 63 -4.29 11.38 -2.39
N SER A 64 -5.51 10.82 -2.41
CA SER A 64 -6.62 11.44 -3.15
C SER A 64 -7.00 12.83 -2.63
N GLY A 65 -6.66 13.16 -1.38
CA GLY A 65 -6.78 14.52 -0.84
C GLY A 65 -5.91 15.56 -1.57
N GLU A 66 -4.78 15.16 -2.15
CA GLU A 66 -3.93 16.05 -2.96
C GLU A 66 -4.62 16.50 -4.24
N LEU A 67 -5.59 15.73 -4.75
CA LEU A 67 -6.34 16.09 -5.95
C LEU A 67 -7.11 17.40 -5.77
N ARG A 68 -7.50 17.75 -4.54
CA ARG A 68 -8.18 19.03 -4.26
C ARG A 68 -7.31 20.23 -4.63
N LYS A 69 -6.00 20.13 -4.44
CA LYS A 69 -5.03 21.16 -4.82
C LYS A 69 -4.87 21.29 -6.34
N LEU A 70 -5.30 20.27 -7.09
CA LEU A 70 -5.26 20.20 -8.55
C LEU A 70 -6.63 20.52 -9.19
N GLY A 71 -7.56 21.09 -8.42
CA GLY A 71 -8.89 21.48 -8.91
C GLY A 71 -9.97 20.40 -8.78
N TRP A 72 -9.70 19.30 -8.08
CA TRP A 72 -10.74 18.28 -7.84
C TRP A 72 -11.72 18.72 -6.74
N THR A 73 -12.97 18.94 -7.11
CA THR A 73 -14.04 19.40 -6.19
C THR A 73 -14.96 18.27 -5.72
N ARG A 74 -14.85 17.07 -6.30
CA ARG A 74 -15.74 15.92 -6.00
C ARG A 74 -15.20 15.08 -4.83
N HIS A 75 -15.96 14.06 -4.45
CA HIS A 75 -15.55 13.08 -3.44
C HIS A 75 -14.23 12.39 -3.82
N THR A 76 -13.43 12.03 -2.81
CA THR A 76 -12.05 11.55 -2.96
C THR A 76 -11.89 10.04 -2.71
N GLY A 77 -13.00 9.32 -2.51
CA GLY A 77 -13.04 7.86 -2.26
C GLY A 77 -13.83 7.10 -3.33
N ASN A 78 -14.01 7.69 -4.50
CA ASN A 78 -14.69 7.08 -5.66
C ASN A 78 -13.69 6.57 -6.71
N LEU A 79 -14.20 5.89 -7.74
CA LEU A 79 -13.39 5.30 -8.81
C LEU A 79 -12.54 6.34 -9.57
N PRO A 80 -13.08 7.51 -9.99
CA PRO A 80 -12.28 8.54 -10.64
C PRO A 80 -11.13 9.07 -9.76
N ALA A 81 -11.40 9.29 -8.48
CA ALA A 81 -10.37 9.74 -7.55
C ALA A 81 -9.27 8.68 -7.38
N ALA A 82 -9.61 7.39 -7.30
CA ALA A 82 -8.62 6.32 -7.22
C ALA A 82 -7.73 6.27 -8.46
N TYR A 83 -8.32 6.37 -9.67
CA TYR A 83 -7.58 6.43 -10.93
C TYR A 83 -6.62 7.62 -10.99
N LEU A 84 -7.11 8.83 -10.68
CA LEU A 84 -6.31 10.05 -10.68
C LEU A 84 -5.21 10.01 -9.62
N THR A 85 -5.46 9.41 -8.46
CA THR A 85 -4.45 9.25 -7.40
C THR A 85 -3.34 8.30 -7.84
N GLY A 86 -3.69 7.19 -8.50
CA GLY A 86 -2.72 6.27 -9.10
C GLY A 86 -1.88 6.96 -10.18
N TYR A 87 -2.52 7.73 -11.06
CA TYR A 87 -1.85 8.52 -12.10
C TYR A 87 -0.90 9.57 -11.51
N LEU A 88 -1.32 10.28 -10.46
CA LEU A 88 -0.49 11.25 -9.75
C LEU A 88 0.72 10.59 -9.10
N CYS A 89 0.54 9.41 -8.49
CA CYS A 89 1.64 8.60 -7.97
C CYS A 89 2.63 8.21 -9.08
N GLY A 90 2.13 7.73 -10.20
CA GLY A 90 2.93 7.36 -11.37
C GLY A 90 3.74 8.53 -11.92
N LYS A 91 3.15 9.74 -12.00
CA LYS A 91 3.89 10.96 -12.39
C LYS A 91 5.03 11.28 -11.43
N LYS A 92 4.81 11.16 -10.12
CA LYS A 92 5.85 11.38 -9.11
C LYS A 92 6.95 10.32 -9.18
N ALA A 93 6.58 9.04 -9.36
CA ALA A 93 7.52 7.94 -9.55
C ALA A 93 8.38 8.10 -10.80
N LYS A 94 7.79 8.54 -11.93
CA LYS A 94 8.53 8.81 -13.16
C LYS A 94 9.58 9.92 -13.00
N LYS A 95 9.31 10.95 -12.18
CA LYS A 95 10.29 12.00 -11.85
C LYS A 95 11.49 11.48 -11.06
N GLN A 96 11.33 10.37 -10.33
CA GLN A 96 12.38 9.70 -9.58
C GLN A 96 12.96 8.47 -10.34
N SER A 97 12.65 8.33 -11.63
CA SER A 97 13.09 7.20 -12.47
C SER A 97 12.66 5.81 -11.95
N LEU A 98 11.54 5.73 -11.23
CA LEU A 98 10.95 4.48 -10.74
C LEU A 98 9.94 3.96 -11.78
N LEU A 99 10.35 2.98 -12.59
CA LEU A 99 9.58 2.51 -13.76
C LEU A 99 8.75 1.26 -13.50
N GLU A 100 9.15 0.44 -12.52
CA GLU A 100 8.50 -0.85 -12.25
C GLU A 100 8.06 -0.97 -10.80
N ALA A 101 6.85 -1.50 -10.59
CA ALA A 101 6.36 -1.87 -9.27
C ALA A 101 5.33 -3.02 -9.37
N VAL A 102 5.24 -3.82 -8.30
CA VAL A 102 4.25 -4.89 -8.15
C VAL A 102 3.12 -4.39 -7.24
N LEU A 103 1.87 -4.64 -7.65
CA LEU A 103 0.68 -4.22 -6.90
C LEU A 103 0.56 -4.94 -5.54
N ASP A 104 0.45 -4.17 -4.45
CA ASP A 104 0.21 -4.64 -3.09
C ASP A 104 -1.10 -4.05 -2.54
N ILE A 105 -2.20 -4.79 -2.69
CA ILE A 105 -3.53 -4.45 -2.13
C ILE A 105 -3.69 -4.88 -0.66
N GLY A 106 -2.68 -5.53 -0.08
CA GLY A 106 -2.68 -5.97 1.32
C GLY A 106 -3.77 -7.00 1.62
N LEU A 107 -4.73 -6.59 2.44
CA LEU A 107 -5.82 -7.43 2.93
C LEU A 107 -7.08 -7.36 2.09
N LEU A 108 -7.14 -6.45 1.11
CA LEU A 108 -8.26 -6.35 0.20
C LEU A 108 -8.43 -7.62 -0.64
N THR A 109 -9.68 -7.93 -0.96
CA THR A 109 -10.06 -9.01 -1.86
C THR A 109 -9.96 -8.50 -3.31
N PRO A 110 -9.32 -9.25 -4.22
CA PRO A 110 -9.25 -8.87 -5.62
C PRO A 110 -10.61 -9.11 -6.30
N VAL A 111 -11.43 -8.05 -6.40
CA VAL A 111 -12.72 -8.08 -7.11
C VAL A 111 -12.64 -7.17 -8.33
N HIS A 112 -13.17 -7.62 -9.46
CA HIS A 112 -13.21 -6.81 -10.69
C HIS A 112 -13.97 -5.50 -10.47
N GLY A 113 -13.46 -4.39 -11.02
CA GLY A 113 -14.09 -3.07 -10.87
C GLY A 113 -13.97 -2.46 -9.47
N SER A 114 -13.06 -2.98 -8.62
CA SER A 114 -12.80 -2.39 -7.31
C SER A 114 -12.21 -0.98 -7.42
N THR A 115 -12.56 -0.16 -6.44
CA THR A 115 -12.12 1.23 -6.29
C THR A 115 -10.96 1.37 -5.34
#